data_AF-A0AAV1Y1H5-F1
#
_entry.id   AF-A0AAV1Y1H5-F1
#
_cell.length_a   1.000
_cell.length_b   1.000
_cell.length_c   1.000
_cell.angle_alpha   90.00
_cell.angle_beta   90.00
_cell.angle_gamma   90.00
#
_symmetry.space_group_name_H-M   'P 1'
#
loop_
_entity.id
_entity.type
_entity.pdbx_description
1 polymer ?
#
loop_
_entity_poly.entity_id
_entity_poly.type
_entity_poly.pdbx_seq_one_letter_code
_entity_poly.pdbx_strand_id
1 'polypeptide(L)'
;MVFTVTLQLVHVSLFNVSPIEYGHVLLIPRVLDCFPQRIDHDSFQLAMHMAKEAADPFFRLGYNSLGAFATINHLYFQAYYLAAPFPVEKAEKQIIALDKGKCPQGLSVSQLVNYPVRGLVFEGGNTIRDLSDTVANSLVFLQNNNIPFNVLISDCGKKIYLFSQISKLLQGDAEVIKCARLEAPCNYA
;
A
#
# COMPACT_ATOMS: atom_id res chain seq x y z
N MET A 1 -23.09 -8.60 -5.73
CA MET A 1 -21.93 -9.50 -5.86
C MET A 1 -21.32 -9.59 -4.48
N VAL A 2 -21.63 -10.65 -3.73
CA VAL A 2 -21.08 -10.89 -2.39
C VAL A 2 -19.73 -11.55 -2.61
N PHE A 3 -18.64 -10.81 -2.41
CA PHE A 3 -17.30 -11.38 -2.42
C PHE A 3 -17.10 -12.13 -1.10
N THR A 4 -17.51 -13.40 -1.06
CA THR A 4 -17.03 -14.33 -0.03
C THR A 4 -15.70 -14.88 -0.55
N VAL A 5 -14.58 -14.25 -0.20
CA VAL A 5 -13.26 -14.88 -0.40
C VAL A 5 -13.11 -15.94 0.69
N THR A 6 -13.49 -17.17 0.37
CA THR A 6 -13.09 -18.36 1.14
C THR A 6 -11.61 -18.63 0.89
N LEU A 7 -10.77 -18.13 1.79
CA LEU A 7 -9.40 -18.61 2.00
C LEU A 7 -9.31 -18.99 3.49
N GLN A 8 -8.95 -20.24 3.77
CA GLN A 8 -8.71 -20.75 5.12
C GLN A 8 -7.74 -19.82 5.87
N LEU A 9 -7.99 -19.62 7.17
CA LEU A 9 -7.48 -18.58 8.09
C LEU A 9 -8.47 -17.41 8.21
N VAL A 10 -8.84 -17.07 9.46
CA VAL A 10 -9.99 -16.23 9.81
C VAL A 10 -9.77 -14.76 9.38
N HIS A 11 -10.05 -14.47 8.11
CA HIS A 11 -10.08 -13.12 7.55
C HIS A 11 -11.53 -12.67 7.46
N VAL A 12 -11.84 -11.52 8.07
CA VAL A 12 -13.21 -11.00 8.08
C VAL A 12 -13.28 -9.79 7.15
N SER A 13 -14.25 -9.83 6.22
CA SER A 13 -14.70 -8.65 5.50
C SER A 13 -15.90 -8.05 6.25
N LEU A 14 -15.71 -6.88 6.86
CA LEU A 14 -16.80 -6.17 7.54
C LEU A 14 -17.39 -5.12 6.61
N PHE A 15 -18.73 -5.06 6.55
CA PHE A 15 -19.44 -3.91 6.00
C PHE A 15 -19.32 -2.76 7.02
N ASN A 16 -18.78 -1.63 6.58
CA ASN A 16 -18.66 -0.47 7.46
C ASN A 16 -20.07 0.09 7.74
N VAL A 17 -20.37 0.31 9.03
CA VAL A 17 -21.63 0.90 9.51
C VAL A 17 -21.84 2.35 9.06
N SER A 18 -20.79 3.00 8.53
CA SER A 18 -20.82 4.30 7.85
C SER A 18 -20.04 4.21 6.53
N PRO A 19 -20.64 3.73 5.44
CA PRO A 19 -19.94 3.57 4.17
C PRO A 19 -19.50 4.93 3.62
N ILE A 20 -18.22 5.05 3.28
CA ILE A 20 -17.66 6.24 2.62
C ILE A 20 -18.11 6.27 1.15
N GLU A 21 -18.26 5.09 0.53
CA GLU A 21 -18.65 4.91 -0.87
C GLU A 21 -19.27 3.51 -1.08
N TYR A 22 -19.88 3.28 -2.24
CA TYR A 22 -20.42 1.98 -2.64
C TYR A 22 -19.40 0.83 -2.49
N GLY A 23 -19.85 -0.25 -1.86
CA GLY A 23 -19.03 -1.44 -1.63
C GLY A 23 -17.90 -1.24 -0.61
N HIS A 24 -18.01 -0.25 0.28
CA HIS A 24 -17.02 -0.06 1.35
C HIS A 24 -16.97 -1.26 2.29
N VAL A 25 -15.82 -1.94 2.29
CA VAL A 25 -15.51 -3.10 3.12
C VAL A 25 -14.18 -2.89 3.84
N LEU A 26 -14.04 -3.53 5.00
CA LEU A 26 -12.77 -3.62 5.72
C LEU A 26 -12.18 -5.01 5.52
N LEU A 27 -10.94 -5.10 5.08
CA LEU A 27 -10.16 -6.33 5.14
C LEU A 27 -9.40 -6.35 6.46
N ILE A 28 -9.69 -7.33 7.31
CA ILE A 28 -9.06 -7.48 8.62
C ILE A 28 -8.25 -8.79 8.65
N PRO A 29 -6.91 -8.73 8.44
CA PRO A 29 -6.06 -9.90 8.52
C PRO A 29 -6.04 -10.50 9.92
N ARG A 30 -6.29 -11.82 10.04
CA ARG A 30 -6.17 -12.57 11.29
C ARG A 30 -6.87 -11.86 12.48
N VAL A 31 -8.17 -11.61 12.35
CA VAL A 31 -8.93 -10.76 13.30
C VAL A 31 -8.84 -11.20 14.77
N LEU A 32 -8.73 -12.52 15.02
CA LEU A 32 -8.68 -13.07 16.38
C LEU A 32 -7.32 -12.85 17.06
N ASP A 33 -6.28 -12.55 16.27
CA ASP A 33 -4.93 -12.34 16.76
C ASP A 33 -4.71 -10.89 17.24
N CYS A 34 -5.68 -10.00 16.97
CA CYS A 34 -5.67 -8.60 17.43
C CYS A 34 -4.39 -7.83 17.08
N PHE A 35 -3.86 -8.04 15.88
CA PHE A 35 -2.64 -7.35 15.44
C PHE A 35 -2.82 -5.82 15.53
N PRO A 36 -1.80 -5.07 15.99
CA PRO A 36 -1.84 -3.61 15.94
C PRO A 36 -1.88 -3.13 14.48
N GLN A 37 -2.20 -1.85 14.24
CA GLN A 37 -2.20 -1.24 12.90
C GLN A 37 -0.77 -1.08 12.37
N ARG A 38 -0.16 -2.21 12.04
CA ARG A 38 1.20 -2.41 11.52
C ARG A 38 1.17 -3.49 10.45
N ILE A 39 1.73 -3.17 9.30
CA ILE A 39 1.88 -4.07 8.16
C ILE A 39 3.07 -5.01 8.34
N ASP A 40 2.87 -6.26 7.92
CA ASP A 40 3.89 -7.26 7.60
C ASP A 40 3.73 -7.71 6.12
N HIS A 41 4.66 -8.51 5.62
CA HIS A 41 4.63 -8.99 4.22
C HIS A 41 3.36 -9.78 3.89
N ASP A 42 2.92 -10.64 4.80
CA ASP A 42 1.75 -11.50 4.58
C ASP A 42 0.45 -10.70 4.50
N SER A 43 0.25 -9.75 5.41
CA SER A 43 -0.94 -8.89 5.42
C SER A 43 -1.00 -7.96 4.21
N PHE A 44 0.15 -7.42 3.77
CA PHE A 44 0.20 -6.62 2.55
C PHE A 44 -0.05 -7.46 1.30
N GLN A 45 0.54 -8.64 1.23
CA GLN A 45 0.34 -9.57 0.12
C GLN A 45 -1.14 -9.98 0.01
N LEU A 46 -1.81 -10.23 1.14
CA LEU A 46 -3.24 -10.52 1.19
C LEU A 46 -4.09 -9.38 0.61
N ALA A 47 -3.78 -8.14 0.97
CA ALA A 47 -4.48 -6.96 0.43
C ALA A 47 -4.28 -6.84 -1.10
N MET A 48 -3.06 -7.08 -1.59
CA MET A 48 -2.80 -7.09 -3.03
C MET A 48 -3.53 -8.21 -3.77
N HIS A 49 -3.60 -9.42 -3.19
CA HIS A 49 -4.38 -10.51 -3.76
C HIS A 49 -5.87 -10.17 -3.80
N MET A 50 -6.43 -9.56 -2.75
CA MET A 50 -7.83 -9.09 -2.77
C MET A 50 -8.08 -8.13 -3.93
N ALA A 51 -7.17 -7.17 -4.17
CA ALA A 51 -7.27 -6.25 -5.30
C ALA A 51 -7.22 -6.98 -6.65
N LYS A 52 -6.34 -7.97 -6.78
CA LYS A 52 -6.19 -8.78 -8.00
C LYS A 52 -7.43 -9.64 -8.27
N GLU A 53 -7.96 -10.30 -7.24
CA GLU A 53 -9.13 -11.19 -7.33
C GLU A 53 -10.43 -10.41 -7.58
N ALA A 54 -10.53 -9.17 -7.09
CA ALA A 54 -11.64 -8.28 -7.45
C ALA A 54 -11.69 -7.99 -8.96
N ALA A 55 -10.53 -8.04 -9.64
CA ALA A 55 -10.37 -7.91 -11.09
C ALA A 55 -11.03 -6.65 -11.69
N ASP A 56 -11.16 -5.58 -10.90
CA ASP A 56 -11.77 -4.31 -11.30
C ASP A 56 -10.81 -3.14 -10.99
N PRO A 57 -10.41 -2.33 -11.99
CA PRO A 57 -9.50 -1.21 -11.79
C PRO A 57 -10.11 -0.09 -10.93
N PHE A 58 -11.44 -0.06 -10.77
CA PHE A 58 -12.15 0.88 -9.91
C PHE A 58 -12.30 0.39 -8.47
N PHE A 59 -11.96 -0.87 -8.19
CA PHE A 59 -11.80 -1.37 -6.83
C PHE A 59 -10.43 -0.98 -6.28
N ARG A 60 -10.42 -0.35 -5.11
CA ARG A 60 -9.20 0.18 -4.50
C ARG A 60 -9.13 -0.20 -3.05
N LEU A 61 -7.91 -0.46 -2.58
CA LEU A 61 -7.65 -0.65 -1.16
C LEU A 61 -6.77 0.49 -0.64
N GLY A 62 -7.12 1.01 0.52
CA GLY A 62 -6.37 2.00 1.27
C GLY A 62 -5.87 1.42 2.59
N TYR A 63 -4.68 1.85 2.99
CA TYR A 63 -4.16 1.62 4.33
C TYR A 63 -3.67 2.94 4.93
N ASN A 64 -4.00 3.15 6.20
CA ASN A 64 -3.55 4.29 6.98
C ASN A 64 -2.70 3.75 8.13
N SER A 65 -1.44 4.16 8.24
CA SER A 65 -0.65 3.81 9.42
C SER A 65 -1.10 4.60 10.64
N LEU A 66 -0.67 4.18 11.84
CA LEU A 66 -0.73 5.04 13.02
C LEU A 66 -0.03 6.39 12.73
N GLY A 67 -0.63 7.49 13.18
CA GLY A 67 -0.17 8.85 12.90
C GLY A 67 -0.52 9.38 11.50
N ALA A 68 -1.14 8.57 10.64
CA ALA A 68 -1.54 8.93 9.27
C ALA A 68 -3.05 8.71 9.05
N PHE A 69 -3.88 9.23 9.96
CA PHE A 69 -5.34 9.14 9.90
C PHE A 69 -5.91 7.71 10.04
N ALA A 70 -5.20 6.79 10.69
CA ALA A 70 -5.80 5.55 11.19
C ALA A 70 -6.78 5.88 12.33
N THR A 71 -7.97 5.30 12.30
CA THR A 71 -9.03 5.58 13.29
C THR A 71 -9.00 4.62 14.48
N ILE A 72 -8.48 3.40 14.29
CA ILE A 72 -8.33 2.38 15.33
C ILE A 72 -6.95 1.73 15.25
N ASN A 73 -6.47 1.20 16.38
CA ASN A 73 -5.22 0.45 16.47
C ASN A 73 -5.48 -1.07 16.41
N HIS A 74 -6.06 -1.52 15.30
CA HIS A 74 -6.20 -2.93 14.95
C HIS A 74 -5.86 -3.03 13.47
N LEU A 75 -5.16 -4.06 13.00
CA LEU A 75 -4.78 -4.16 11.58
C LEU A 75 -6.02 -4.23 10.68
N TYR A 76 -6.21 -3.23 9.82
CA TYR A 76 -7.23 -3.25 8.76
C TYR A 76 -6.78 -2.47 7.51
N PHE A 77 -7.33 -2.90 6.38
CA PHE A 77 -7.35 -2.16 5.13
C PHE A 77 -8.79 -1.75 4.82
N GLN A 78 -8.97 -0.58 4.22
CA GLN A 78 -10.26 -0.12 3.71
C GLN A 78 -10.32 -0.41 2.22
N ALA A 79 -11.45 -0.86 1.70
CA ALA A 79 -11.60 -1.08 0.27
C ALA A 79 -12.98 -0.65 -0.22
N TYR A 80 -13.05 -0.05 -1.39
CA TYR A 80 -14.32 0.39 -1.97
C TYR A 80 -14.22 0.51 -3.49
N TYR A 81 -15.38 0.62 -4.14
CA TYR A 81 -15.48 0.90 -5.56
C TYR A 81 -15.71 2.38 -5.78
N LEU A 82 -14.95 3.00 -6.67
CA LEU A 82 -15.30 4.31 -7.21
C LEU A 82 -15.13 4.29 -8.72
N ALA A 83 -16.23 4.46 -9.46
CA ALA A 83 -16.28 4.47 -10.92
C ALA A 83 -15.68 5.75 -11.55
N ALA A 84 -14.62 6.28 -10.96
CA ALA A 84 -13.82 7.38 -11.46
C ALA A 84 -12.36 7.17 -11.03
N PRO A 85 -11.38 7.60 -11.84
CA PRO A 85 -9.98 7.60 -11.41
C PRO A 85 -9.73 8.68 -10.35
N PHE A 86 -8.97 8.36 -9.31
CA PHE A 86 -8.51 9.36 -8.35
C PHE A 86 -7.55 10.36 -9.03
N PRO A 87 -7.46 11.59 -8.51
CA PRO A 87 -6.50 12.57 -9.01
C PRO A 87 -5.07 12.05 -9.05
N VAL A 88 -4.65 11.26 -8.06
CA VAL A 88 -3.30 10.68 -8.01
C VAL A 88 -3.05 9.64 -9.11
N GLU A 89 -4.08 8.94 -9.58
CA GLU A 89 -3.95 7.97 -10.66
C GLU A 89 -3.67 8.64 -12.01
N LYS A 90 -3.99 9.94 -12.12
CA LYS A 90 -3.72 10.79 -13.28
C LYS A 90 -2.46 11.63 -13.13
N ALA A 91 -1.83 11.61 -11.95
CA ALA A 91 -0.67 12.44 -11.66
C ALA A 91 0.54 12.02 -12.48
N GLU A 92 1.37 13.00 -12.83
CA GLU A 92 2.63 12.76 -13.51
C GLU A 92 3.63 12.05 -12.58
N LYS A 93 4.47 11.21 -13.18
CA LYS A 93 5.42 10.36 -12.47
C LYS A 93 6.81 10.51 -13.08
N GLN A 94 7.83 10.56 -12.24
CA GLN A 94 9.22 10.55 -12.65
C GLN A 94 9.93 9.32 -12.09
N ILE A 95 10.49 8.48 -12.96
CA ILE A 95 11.25 7.29 -12.57
C ILE A 95 12.45 7.69 -11.72
N ILE A 96 12.66 6.97 -10.63
CA ILE A 96 13.81 7.13 -9.75
C ILE A 96 14.88 6.13 -10.21
N ALA A 97 16.09 6.62 -10.46
CA ALA A 97 17.21 5.76 -10.80
C ALA A 97 17.57 4.88 -9.60
N LEU A 98 17.53 3.57 -9.79
CA LEU A 98 17.88 2.56 -8.79
C LEU A 98 19.24 1.96 -9.13
N ASP A 99 20.02 1.61 -8.11
CA ASP A 99 21.27 0.88 -8.33
C ASP A 99 21.00 -0.51 -8.91
N LYS A 100 21.86 -0.94 -9.84
CA LYS A 100 21.74 -2.27 -10.47
C LYS A 100 21.73 -3.37 -9.40
N GLY A 101 20.72 -4.24 -9.45
CA GLY A 101 20.58 -5.39 -8.56
C GLY A 101 19.78 -5.15 -7.28
N LYS A 102 19.34 -3.91 -6.98
CA LYS A 102 18.48 -3.62 -5.81
C LYS A 102 17.00 -3.80 -6.06
N CYS A 103 16.58 -3.88 -7.32
CA CYS A 103 15.19 -3.95 -7.73
C CYS A 103 14.92 -5.27 -8.45
N PRO A 104 13.83 -6.00 -8.14
CA PRO A 104 13.38 -7.10 -8.96
C PRO A 104 13.24 -6.68 -10.42
N GLN A 105 13.58 -7.57 -11.36
CA GLN A 105 13.50 -7.26 -12.78
C GLN A 105 12.05 -6.88 -13.15
N GLY A 106 11.90 -5.81 -13.92
CA GLY A 106 10.59 -5.32 -14.36
C GLY A 106 9.83 -4.49 -13.32
N LEU A 107 10.35 -4.30 -12.10
CA LEU A 107 9.79 -3.37 -11.12
C LEU A 107 10.36 -1.97 -11.31
N SER A 108 9.48 -0.98 -11.28
CA SER A 108 9.82 0.44 -11.37
C SER A 108 9.31 1.19 -10.14
N VAL A 109 10.14 2.11 -9.66
CA VAL A 109 9.79 3.05 -8.60
C VAL A 109 9.86 4.45 -9.19
N SER A 110 8.80 5.22 -9.01
CA SER A 110 8.71 6.61 -9.47
C SER A 110 8.24 7.51 -8.34
N GLN A 111 8.56 8.80 -8.43
CA GLN A 111 8.00 9.83 -7.57
C GLN A 111 6.88 10.56 -8.31
N LEU A 112 5.83 10.95 -7.57
CA LEU A 112 4.82 11.87 -8.06
C LEU A 112 5.43 13.26 -8.26
N VAL A 113 5.20 13.84 -9.43
CA VAL A 113 5.58 15.22 -9.76
C VAL A 113 4.34 16.03 -10.09
N ASN A 114 4.37 17.34 -9.85
CA ASN A 114 3.24 18.24 -10.09
C ASN A 114 1.93 17.82 -9.37
N TYR A 115 2.03 17.08 -8.26
CA TYR A 115 0.91 16.66 -7.43
C TYR A 115 1.01 17.29 -6.03
N PRO A 116 -0.11 17.71 -5.39
CA PRO A 116 -0.07 18.43 -4.11
C PRO A 116 0.56 17.64 -2.96
N VAL A 117 0.52 16.31 -3.05
CA VAL A 117 1.11 15.40 -2.07
C VAL A 117 2.30 14.70 -2.72
N ARG A 118 3.43 14.65 -2.04
CA ARG A 118 4.57 13.85 -2.52
C ARG A 118 4.32 12.38 -2.22
N GLY A 119 4.63 11.52 -3.16
CA GLY A 119 4.45 10.08 -2.99
C GLY A 119 5.34 9.28 -3.92
N LEU A 120 5.57 8.03 -3.55
CA LEU A 120 6.23 7.03 -4.37
C LEU A 120 5.17 6.16 -5.05
N VAL A 121 5.45 5.73 -6.27
CA VAL A 121 4.60 4.82 -7.02
C VAL A 121 5.44 3.61 -7.43
N PHE A 122 4.99 2.43 -7.04
CA PHE A 122 5.59 1.14 -7.34
C PHE A 122 4.71 0.44 -8.37
N GLU A 123 5.32 0.03 -9.49
CA GLU A 123 4.64 -0.61 -10.60
C GLU A 123 5.51 -1.71 -11.21
N GLY A 124 4.88 -2.79 -11.66
CA GLY A 124 5.55 -3.88 -12.37
C GLY A 124 6.04 -5.01 -11.46
N GLY A 125 7.17 -5.61 -11.83
CA GLY A 125 7.64 -6.89 -11.30
C GLY A 125 7.16 -8.07 -12.15
N ASN A 126 7.86 -9.20 -12.07
CA ASN A 126 7.49 -10.42 -12.80
C ASN A 126 6.33 -11.15 -12.10
N THR A 127 6.29 -11.04 -10.78
CA THR A 127 5.23 -11.63 -9.95
C THR A 127 4.60 -10.58 -9.04
N ILE A 128 3.36 -10.83 -8.59
CA ILE A 128 2.71 -10.01 -7.56
C ILE A 128 3.51 -10.01 -6.25
N ARG A 129 4.25 -11.09 -5.97
CA ARG A 129 5.09 -11.22 -4.80
C ARG A 129 6.27 -10.26 -4.88
N ASP A 130 6.90 -10.11 -6.05
CA ASP A 130 8.02 -9.18 -6.24
C ASP A 130 7.63 -7.74 -5.87
N LEU A 131 6.45 -7.31 -6.34
CA LEU A 131 5.89 -5.99 -6.04
C LEU A 131 5.48 -5.89 -4.56
N SER A 132 4.79 -6.91 -4.04
CA SER A 132 4.34 -6.97 -2.66
C SER A 132 5.50 -6.87 -1.67
N ASP A 133 6.54 -7.68 -1.84
CA ASP A 133 7.67 -7.74 -0.92
C ASP A 133 8.48 -6.45 -0.97
N THR A 134 8.67 -5.88 -2.17
CA THR A 134 9.36 -4.60 -2.35
C THR A 134 8.65 -3.45 -1.63
N VAL A 135 7.32 -3.39 -1.78
CA VAL A 135 6.53 -2.37 -1.10
C VAL A 135 6.52 -2.65 0.41
N ALA A 136 6.24 -3.88 0.84
CA ALA A 136 6.17 -4.26 2.25
C ALA A 136 7.48 -3.92 2.99
N ASN A 137 8.65 -4.16 2.37
CA ASN A 137 9.95 -3.72 2.91
C ASN A 137 9.99 -2.21 3.19
N SER A 138 9.49 -1.40 2.25
CA SER A 138 9.41 0.06 2.42
C SER A 138 8.44 0.44 3.54
N LEU A 139 7.28 -0.20 3.61
CA LEU A 139 6.28 0.09 4.65
C LEU A 139 6.81 -0.29 6.03
N VAL A 140 7.35 -1.50 6.19
CA VAL A 140 7.98 -1.97 7.44
C VAL A 140 9.07 -1.01 7.89
N PHE A 141 9.92 -0.57 6.98
CA PHE A 141 10.98 0.39 7.27
C PHE A 141 10.43 1.72 7.80
N LEU A 142 9.41 2.29 7.15
CA LEU A 142 8.77 3.52 7.63
C LEU A 142 8.14 3.31 9.03
N GLN A 143 7.48 2.18 9.25
CA GLN A 143 6.88 1.84 10.56
C GLN A 143 7.92 1.68 11.67
N ASN A 144 9.08 1.12 11.37
CA ASN A 144 10.16 0.93 12.33
C ASN A 144 10.87 2.25 12.66
N ASN A 145 10.83 3.22 11.75
CA ASN A 145 11.33 4.57 11.95
C ASN A 145 10.24 5.55 12.44
N ASN A 146 9.05 5.07 12.81
CA ASN A 146 7.91 5.88 13.26
C ASN A 146 7.50 6.98 12.27
N ILE A 147 7.65 6.72 10.97
CA ILE A 147 7.22 7.63 9.91
C ILE A 147 5.79 7.25 9.52
N PRO A 148 4.80 8.13 9.73
CA PRO A 148 3.43 7.82 9.34
C PRO A 148 3.24 7.89 7.82
N PHE A 149 2.43 6.97 7.27
CA PHE A 149 2.16 6.89 5.83
C PHE A 149 0.76 6.38 5.51
N ASN A 150 0.35 6.65 4.27
CA ASN A 150 -0.83 6.07 3.65
C ASN A 150 -0.43 5.27 2.42
N VAL A 151 -1.18 4.21 2.14
CA VAL A 151 -1.02 3.40 0.94
C VAL A 151 -2.33 3.38 0.17
N LEU A 152 -2.23 3.44 -1.15
CA LEU A 152 -3.31 3.15 -2.07
C LEU A 152 -2.88 2.03 -3.03
N ILE A 153 -3.66 0.96 -3.04
CA ILE A 153 -3.55 -0.16 -3.98
C ILE A 153 -4.62 0.04 -5.04
N SER A 154 -4.21 0.05 -6.31
CA SER A 154 -5.10 0.32 -7.45
C SER A 154 -4.75 -0.56 -8.65
N ASP A 155 -5.55 -0.46 -9.72
CA ASP A 155 -5.33 -1.17 -10.98
C ASP A 155 -5.17 -2.69 -10.78
N CYS A 156 -6.12 -3.28 -10.03
CA CYS A 156 -6.13 -4.69 -9.66
C CYS A 156 -4.85 -5.15 -8.92
N GLY A 157 -4.28 -4.28 -8.09
CA GLY A 157 -3.06 -4.56 -7.33
C GLY A 157 -1.75 -4.37 -8.09
N LYS A 158 -1.78 -3.79 -9.29
CA LYS A 158 -0.58 -3.56 -10.12
C LYS A 158 0.11 -2.23 -9.85
N LYS A 159 -0.58 -1.29 -9.22
CA LYS A 159 -0.07 0.05 -8.92
C LYS A 159 -0.26 0.37 -7.45
N ILE A 160 0.85 0.65 -6.78
CA ILE A 160 0.86 0.98 -5.36
C ILE A 160 1.41 2.38 -5.15
N TYR A 161 0.62 3.23 -4.52
CA TYR A 161 1.01 4.58 -4.14
C TYR A 161 1.29 4.63 -2.65
N LEU A 162 2.44 5.19 -2.29
CA LEU A 162 2.89 5.39 -0.91
C LEU A 162 3.05 6.88 -0.64
N PHE A 163 2.33 7.39 0.36
CA PHE A 163 2.37 8.78 0.79
C PHE A 163 2.92 8.85 2.21
N SER A 164 4.07 9.51 2.40
CA SER A 164 4.56 9.83 3.75
C SER A 164 3.85 11.09 4.26
N GLN A 165 3.40 11.07 5.51
CA GLN A 165 2.69 12.19 6.15
C GLN A 165 3.61 13.18 6.88
N ILE A 166 4.93 13.10 6.66
CA ILE A 166 5.86 14.10 7.19
C ILE A 166 5.77 15.36 6.33
N SER A 167 5.36 16.47 6.94
CA SER A 167 5.09 17.78 6.33
C SER A 167 6.30 18.47 5.66
N LYS A 168 7.49 17.87 5.69
CA LYS A 168 8.76 18.42 5.16
C LYS A 168 9.40 17.57 4.05
N LEU A 169 8.64 16.77 3.32
CA LEU A 169 9.27 15.82 2.41
C LEU A 169 9.92 16.47 1.19
N LEU A 170 11.19 16.10 0.96
CA LEU A 170 11.94 16.11 -0.31
C LEU A 170 12.59 17.43 -0.78
N GLN A 171 13.35 18.06 0.11
CA GLN A 171 14.73 18.49 -0.19
C GLN A 171 15.73 17.75 0.75
N GLY A 172 15.64 16.40 0.85
CA GLY A 172 16.69 15.61 1.52
C GLY A 172 16.31 14.79 2.76
N ASP A 173 15.06 14.33 2.92
CA ASP A 173 14.77 13.35 3.98
C ASP A 173 15.35 11.97 3.60
N ALA A 174 16.39 11.58 4.32
CA ALA A 174 17.18 10.38 4.03
C ALA A 174 16.35 9.10 4.04
N GLU A 175 15.30 9.00 4.87
CA GLU A 175 14.56 7.75 5.06
C GLU A 175 13.60 7.48 3.89
N VAL A 176 12.94 8.51 3.36
CA VAL A 176 12.08 8.36 2.17
C VAL A 176 12.93 8.19 0.91
N ILE A 177 14.10 8.83 0.84
CA ILE A 177 15.08 8.57 -0.22
C ILE A 177 15.56 7.11 -0.17
N LYS A 178 15.78 6.56 1.04
CA LYS A 178 16.11 5.13 1.18
C LYS A 178 14.97 4.24 0.68
N CYS A 179 13.71 4.53 1.01
CA CYS A 179 12.57 3.79 0.46
C CYS A 179 12.52 3.88 -1.07
N ALA A 180 12.68 5.10 -1.60
CA ALA A 180 12.69 5.36 -3.04
C ALA A 180 13.81 4.61 -3.78
N ARG A 181 14.97 4.44 -3.14
CA ARG A 181 16.13 3.72 -3.68
C ARG A 181 16.18 2.25 -3.33
N LEU A 182 15.17 1.74 -2.62
CA LEU A 182 15.16 0.38 -2.07
C LEU A 182 16.42 0.08 -1.23
N GLU A 183 16.88 1.08 -0.48
CA GLU A 183 18.01 1.04 0.45
C GLU A 183 17.57 0.79 1.90
N ALA A 184 16.28 0.60 2.12
CA ALA A 184 15.79 0.12 3.40
C ALA A 184 16.50 -1.22 3.71
N PRO A 185 17.20 -1.35 4.85
CA PRO A 185 17.87 -2.59 5.19
C PRO A 185 16.84 -3.73 5.24
N CYS A 186 17.06 -4.75 4.41
CA CYS A 186 16.36 -6.03 4.51
C CYS A 186 16.83 -6.77 5.78
N ASN A 187 16.51 -6.24 6.96
CA ASN A 187 16.78 -6.92 8.21
C ASN A 187 15.61 -7.84 8.53
N TYR A 188 15.62 -9.02 7.92
CA TYR A 188 14.89 -10.18 8.41
C TYR A 188 15.79 -11.42 8.30
N ALA A 189 16.46 -11.70 9.41
CA ALA A 189 16.71 -13.05 9.89
C ALA A 189 15.69 -13.35 10.98
#